data_AF-A0A8I2YPZ3-F1
#
_entry.id   AF-A0A8I2YPZ3-F1
#
_cell.length_a   1.000
_cell.length_b   1.000
_cell.length_c   1.000
_cell.angle_alpha   90.00
_cell.angle_beta   90.00
_cell.angle_gamma   90.00
#
_symmetry.space_group_name_H-M   'P 1'
#
loop_
_entity.id
_entity.type
_entity.pdbx_description
1 polymer ?
#
loop_
_entity_poly.entity_id
_entity_poly.type
_entity_poly.pdbx_seq_one_letter_code
_entity_poly.pdbx_strand_id
1 'polypeptide(L)' 'MPHADSSLVPPEITSKAEFWVHVHDQLQNLLEDQRDWVWHAPIVTNLANASSLLYNALLAFRPHFGNGDRAVNWCGE' A
#
# COMPACT_ATOMS: atom_id res chain seq x y z
N MET A 1 2.35 -8.77 -13.87
CA MET A 1 1.68 -8.33 -12.64
C MET A 1 2.49 -8.86 -11.46
N PRO A 2 3.23 -8.02 -10.73
CA PRO A 2 3.94 -8.44 -9.52
C PRO A 2 2.89 -8.56 -8.42
N HIS A 3 2.34 -9.77 -8.31
CA HIS A 3 1.24 -10.10 -7.43
C HIS A 3 1.76 -10.38 -6.01
N ALA A 4 1.12 -9.75 -5.04
CA ALA A 4 1.08 -10.12 -3.61
C ALA A 4 2.35 -9.98 -2.77
N ASP A 5 3.56 -10.18 -3.30
CA ASP A 5 4.78 -10.17 -2.47
C ASP A 5 5.29 -8.75 -2.15
N SER A 6 4.94 -7.74 -2.94
CA SER A 6 5.26 -6.35 -2.61
C SER A 6 4.52 -5.91 -1.35
N SER A 7 3.25 -6.28 -1.15
CA SER A 7 2.47 -5.82 0.01
C SER A 7 2.82 -6.50 1.35
N LEU A 8 3.85 -7.35 1.40
CA LEU A 8 4.27 -8.02 2.63
C LEU A 8 5.06 -7.04 3.50
N VAL A 9 4.45 -6.59 4.59
CA VAL A 9 5.14 -5.85 5.64
C VAL A 9 6.10 -6.80 6.33
N PRO A 10 7.43 -6.55 6.29
CA PRO A 10 8.41 -7.41 6.93
C PRO A 10 8.18 -7.45 8.46
N PRO A 11 8.38 -8.61 9.12
CA PRO A 11 8.15 -8.75 10.55
C PRO A 11 9.10 -7.88 11.40
N GLU A 12 10.19 -7.38 10.83
CA GLU A 12 11.11 -6.44 11.50
C GLU A 12 10.50 -5.05 11.69
N ILE A 13 9.49 -4.69 10.89
CA ILE A 13 8.76 -3.42 11.05
C ILE A 13 7.80 -3.58 12.23
N THR A 14 8.07 -2.83 13.30
CA THR A 14 7.27 -2.92 14.52
C THR A 14 6.60 -1.59 14.86
N SER A 15 7.18 -0.46 14.46
CA SER A 15 6.59 0.85 14.71
C SER A 15 5.72 1.35 13.55
N LYS A 16 4.73 2.18 13.89
CA LYS A 16 3.87 2.86 12.90
C LYS A 16 4.68 3.80 11.99
N ALA A 17 5.78 4.39 12.48
CA ALA A 17 6.62 5.28 11.68
C ALA A 17 7.37 4.50 10.60
N GLU A 18 8.01 3.37 10.96
CA GLU A 18 8.68 2.48 10.01
C GLU A 18 7.71 1.90 8.98
N PHE A 19 6.49 1.56 9.41
CA PHE A 19 5.43 1.13 8.50
C PHE A 19 5.13 2.17 7.41
N TRP A 20 4.94 3.44 7.79
CA TRP A 20 4.66 4.49 6.80
C TRP A 20 5.84 4.79 5.89
N VAL A 21 7.08 4.69 6.40
CA VAL A 21 8.30 4.80 5.57
C VAL A 21 8.33 3.67 4.54
N HIS A 22 8.06 2.43 4.95
CA HIS A 22 8.03 1.28 4.05
C HIS A 22 6.94 1.42 2.97
N VAL A 23 5.71 1.76 3.36
CA VAL A 23 4.60 1.99 2.43
C VAL A 23 4.91 3.12 1.45
N HIS A 24 5.53 4.20 1.91
CA HIS A 24 5.95 5.32 1.06
C HIS A 24 6.97 4.87 0.01
N ASP A 25 7.99 4.10 0.41
CA ASP A 25 9.00 3.58 -0.52
C ASP A 25 8.38 2.66 -1.59
N GLN A 26 7.43 1.82 -1.21
CA GLN A 26 6.73 0.98 -2.20
C GLN A 26 5.84 1.78 -3.16
N LEU A 27 5.15 2.81 -2.65
CA LEU A 27 4.38 3.72 -3.50
C LEU A 27 5.27 4.50 -4.45
N GLN A 28 6.43 4.95 -3.98
CA GLN A 28 7.40 5.65 -4.81
C GLN A 28 7.89 4.74 -5.96
N ASN A 29 8.28 3.50 -5.66
CA ASN A 29 8.69 2.54 -6.67
C ASN A 29 7.56 2.21 -7.68
N LEU A 30 6.32 2.10 -7.20
CA LEU A 30 5.14 1.87 -8.06
C LEU A 30 4.89 3.04 -9.03
N LEU A 31 5.22 4.27 -8.63
CA LEU A 31 4.97 5.50 -9.39
C LEU A 31 6.17 5.95 -10.23
N GLU A 32 7.41 5.66 -9.82
CA GLU A 32 8.64 6.04 -10.53
C GLU A 32 8.78 5.36 -11.89
N ASP A 33 8.27 4.14 -12.01
CA ASP A 33 8.25 3.38 -13.27
C ASP A 33 7.09 3.77 -14.19
N GLN A 34 6.18 4.65 -13.72
CA GLN A 34 4.98 5.10 -14.42
C GLN A 34 5.14 6.51 -15.00
N ARG A 35 6.34 6.91 -15.45
CA ARG A 35 6.68 8.29 -15.85
C ARG A 35 5.97 8.84 -17.09
N ASP A 36 5.21 8.02 -17.83
CA ASP A 36 4.38 8.46 -18.96
C ASP A 36 2.91 8.71 -18.56
N TRP A 37 2.71 9.69 -17.66
CA TRP A 37 1.42 10.03 -17.04
C TRP A 37 0.36 10.54 -18.05
N VAL A 38 0.76 10.84 -19.29
CA VAL A 38 -0.07 11.50 -20.30
C VAL A 38 -0.39 10.60 -21.50
N TRP A 39 0.33 9.50 -21.74
CA TRP A 39 0.22 8.80 -23.03
C TRP A 39 -0.22 7.33 -23.00
N HIS A 40 0.09 6.53 -21.96
CA HIS A 40 -0.25 5.10 -22.01
C HIS A 40 -0.71 4.41 -20.70
N ALA A 41 -0.51 5.01 -19.52
CA ALA A 41 -0.98 4.43 -18.26
C ALA A 41 -2.18 5.22 -17.71
N PRO A 42 -3.37 4.62 -17.56
CA PRO A 42 -4.53 5.35 -17.05
C PRO A 42 -4.32 5.71 -15.56
N ILE A 43 -4.60 6.96 -15.21
CA ILE A 43 -4.61 7.48 -13.83
C ILE A 43 -5.41 6.55 -12.89
N VAL A 44 -6.49 5.96 -13.41
CA VAL A 44 -7.34 5.01 -12.69
C VAL A 44 -6.58 3.74 -12.29
N THR A 45 -5.69 3.23 -13.14
CA THR A 45 -4.90 2.01 -12.86
C THR A 45 -3.83 2.27 -11.80
N ASN A 46 -3.14 3.41 -11.86
CA ASN A 46 -2.14 3.75 -10.86
C ASN A 46 -2.78 4.01 -9.49
N LEU A 47 -3.93 4.70 -9.48
CA LEU A 47 -4.68 4.93 -8.24
C LEU A 47 -5.25 3.62 -7.67
N ALA A 48 -5.77 2.72 -8.51
CA ALA A 48 -6.26 1.42 -8.08
C ALA A 48 -5.16 0.53 -7.51
N ASN A 49 -3.96 0.55 -8.11
CA ASN A 49 -2.80 -0.20 -7.62
C ASN A 49 -2.30 0.36 -6.28
N ALA A 50 -2.20 1.69 -6.15
CA ALA A 50 -1.83 2.34 -4.88
C ALA A 50 -2.85 2.04 -3.76
N SER A 51 -4.15 2.11 -4.08
CA SER A 51 -5.22 1.74 -3.15
C SER A 51 -5.14 0.26 -2.74
N SER A 52 -4.90 -0.64 -3.69
CA SER A 52 -4.72 -2.06 -3.40
C SER A 52 -3.50 -2.31 -2.50
N LEU A 53 -2.38 -1.63 -2.75
CA LEU A 53 -1.16 -1.74 -1.93
C LEU A 53 -1.42 -1.29 -0.49
N LEU A 54 -2.03 -0.12 -0.32
CA LEU A 54 -2.33 0.43 1.00
C LEU A 54 -3.28 -0.46 1.80
N TYR A 55 -4.31 -1.01 1.16
CA TYR A 55 -5.27 -1.90 1.80
C TYR A 55 -4.57 -3.17 2.31
N ASN A 56 -3.79 -3.84 1.45
CA ASN A 56 -3.09 -5.06 1.82
C ASN A 56 -2.01 -4.83 2.89
N ALA A 57 -1.27 -3.71 2.82
CA ALA A 57 -0.27 -3.36 3.83
C ALA A 57 -0.90 -3.11 5.21
N LEU A 58 -2.02 -2.37 5.27
CA LEU A 58 -2.76 -2.13 6.52
C LEU A 58 -3.35 -3.42 7.09
N LEU A 59 -3.86 -4.30 6.23
CA LEU A 59 -4.37 -5.60 6.64
C LEU A 59 -3.28 -6.52 7.20
N ALA A 60 -2.08 -6.48 6.60
CA ALA A 60 -0.93 -7.29 6.99
C ALA A 60 -0.27 -6.81 8.29
N PHE A 61 -0.36 -5.52 8.62
CA PHE A 61 0.29 -4.94 9.80
C PHE A 61 -0.48 -5.17 11.11
N ARG A 62 -0.68 -6.46 11.46
CA ARG A 62 -1.37 -6.94 12.67
C ARG A 62 -1.00 -6.27 14.00
N PRO A 63 0.25 -5.80 14.24
CA PRO A 63 0.61 -5.16 15.50
C PRO A 63 -0.17 -3.89 15.81
N HIS A 64 -0.48 -3.07 14.79
CA HIS A 64 -1.18 -1.79 14.96
C HIS A 64 -2.45 -1.64 14.12
N PHE A 65 -2.52 -2.31 12.98
CA PHE A 65 -3.67 -2.38 12.09
C PHE A 65 -4.07 -3.86 11.92
N GLY A 66 -5.18 -4.19 11.28
CA GLY A 66 -5.56 -5.60 11.11
C GLY A 66 -7.02 -5.80 10.78
N ASN A 67 -7.56 -6.97 11.11
CA ASN A 67 -8.98 -7.27 10.94
C ASN A 67 -9.76 -7.09 12.26
N GLY A 68 -11.06 -6.79 12.15
CA GLY A 68 -11.94 -6.56 13.31
C GLY A 68 -11.88 -5.12 13.82
N ASP A 69 -11.83 -4.93 15.15
CA ASP A 69 -11.92 -3.59 15.79
C ASP A 69 -10.77 -2.62 15.44
N ARG A 70 -9.67 -3.14 14.86
CA ARG A 70 -8.52 -2.34 14.43
C ARG A 70 -8.41 -2.23 12.91
N ALA A 71 -9.44 -2.69 12.20
CA ALA A 71 -9.53 -2.50 10.76
C ALA A 71 -9.66 -1.03 10.44
N VAL A 72 -8.87 -0.56 9.49
CA VAL A 72 -8.97 0.79 9.00
C VAL A 72 -10.21 0.86 8.11
N ASN A 73 -11.31 1.44 8.62
CA ASN A 73 -12.50 1.70 7.83
C ASN A 73 -12.20 2.86 6.85
N TRP A 74 -12.09 2.54 5.57
CA TRP A 74 -11.83 3.52 4.50
C TRP A 74 -13.08 4.24 4.00
N CYS A 75 -14.27 3.69 4.23
CA CYS A 75 -15.52 4.27 3.74
C CYS A 75 -16.22 5.15 4.78
N GLY A 76 -15.71 5.24 6.01
CA GLY A 76 -16.47 5.81 7.12
C GLY A 76 -17.64 4.91 7.51
N GLU A 77 -18.26 5.19 8.65
CA GLU A 77 -19.55 4.60 9.01
C GLU A 77 -20.68 5.28 8.21
#